data_AF-A0A7S0C0B8-F1
#
_entry.id   AF-A0A7S0C0B8-F1
#
_cell.length_a   1.000
_cell.length_b   1.000
_cell.length_c   1.000
_cell.angle_alpha   90.00
_cell.angle_beta   90.00
_cell.angle_gamma   90.00
#
_symmetry.space_group_name_H-M   'P 1'
#
loop_
_entity.id
_entity.type
_entity.pdbx_description
1 polymer ?
#
loop_
_entity_poly.entity_id
_entity_poly.type
_entity_poly.pdbx_seq_one_letter_code
_entity_poly.pdbx_strand_id
1 'polypeptide(L)'
;ILAVIYICHTLGHLNSVQSRFGLGICAVFSVVLAAIAMVGICSLFSFYGPVHTMLPLLLVAIGIDDAFVIMTAFDDVKTDCKNGVSERIARGLSRAGSAITITSFTNAFAFFMG
;
A
#
# COMPACT_ATOMS: atom_id res chain seq x y z
N ILE A 1 -8.52 13.59 5.55
CA ILE A 1 -9.97 13.31 5.36
C ILE A 1 -10.31 13.18 3.88
N LEU A 2 -10.03 14.19 3.04
CA LEU A 2 -10.28 14.10 1.59
C LEU A 2 -9.53 12.94 0.91
N ALA A 3 -8.26 12.70 1.26
CA ALA A 3 -7.54 11.52 0.79
C ALA A 3 -8.26 10.22 1.20
N VAL A 4 -8.60 10.06 2.48
CA VAL A 4 -9.32 8.87 3.01
C VAL A 4 -10.65 8.64 2.28
N ILE A 5 -11.41 9.71 2.03
CA ILE A 5 -12.67 9.64 1.26
C ILE A 5 -12.40 9.26 -0.19
N TYR A 6 -11.39 9.84 -0.84
CA TYR A 6 -10.98 9.52 -2.21
C TYR A 6 -10.51 8.07 -2.34
N ILE A 7 -9.80 7.54 -1.34
CA ILE A 7 -9.32 6.16 -1.28
C ILE A 7 -10.50 5.20 -1.07
N CYS A 8 -11.40 5.51 -0.13
CA CYS A 8 -12.64 4.75 0.05
C CYS A 8 -13.51 4.76 -1.21
N HIS A 9 -13.52 5.85 -1.99
CA HIS A 9 -14.30 5.98 -3.21
C HIS A 9 -13.63 5.30 -4.42
N THR A 10 -12.29 5.39 -4.52
CA THR A 10 -11.50 4.82 -5.64
C THR A 10 -11.23 3.33 -5.47
N LEU A 11 -10.96 2.84 -4.26
CA LEU A 11 -11.05 1.40 -3.94
C LEU A 11 -12.51 0.92 -3.89
N GLY A 12 -13.45 1.85 -3.74
CA GLY A 12 -14.89 1.65 -3.69
C GLY A 12 -15.56 1.40 -5.04
N HIS A 13 -14.86 0.88 -6.05
CA HIS A 13 -15.55 0.25 -7.17
C HIS A 13 -16.08 -1.12 -6.71
N LEU A 14 -17.29 -1.07 -6.14
CA LEU A 14 -18.04 -2.16 -5.53
C LEU A 14 -18.38 -3.25 -6.54
N ASN A 15 -17.44 -4.16 -6.82
CA ASN A 15 -17.83 -5.44 -7.39
C ASN A 15 -18.32 -6.35 -6.24
N SER A 16 -19.64 -6.36 -6.04
CA SER A 16 -20.37 -6.95 -4.90
C SER A 16 -20.26 -8.49 -4.76
N VAL A 17 -19.40 -9.16 -5.52
CA VAL A 17 -19.33 -10.65 -5.59
C VAL A 17 -18.03 -11.21 -5.00
N GLN A 18 -17.12 -10.36 -4.51
CA GLN A 18 -15.90 -10.80 -3.83
C GLN A 18 -15.52 -9.74 -2.79
N SER A 19 -15.24 -10.13 -1.53
CA SER A 19 -14.96 -9.23 -0.41
C SER A 19 -13.66 -8.41 -0.59
N ARG A 20 -13.66 -7.48 -1.55
CA ARG A 20 -12.53 -6.63 -1.92
C ARG A 20 -12.47 -5.37 -1.06
N PHE A 21 -13.62 -4.93 -0.57
CA PHE A 21 -13.71 -3.78 0.34
C PHE A 21 -13.00 -4.05 1.68
N GLY A 22 -13.17 -5.26 2.25
CA GLY A 22 -12.47 -5.66 3.47
C GLY A 22 -10.95 -5.69 3.29
N LEU A 23 -10.47 -6.26 2.18
CA LEU A 23 -9.03 -6.30 1.87
C LEU A 23 -8.45 -4.89 1.69
N GLY A 24 -9.18 -3.98 1.04
CA GLY A 24 -8.79 -2.59 0.89
C GLY A 24 -8.69 -1.84 2.22
N ILE A 25 -9.67 -2.02 3.11
CA ILE A 25 -9.64 -1.44 4.46
C ILE A 25 -8.44 -1.97 5.26
N CYS A 26 -8.23 -3.29 5.25
CA CYS A 26 -7.08 -3.89 5.93
C CYS A 26 -5.74 -3.36 5.39
N ALA A 27 -5.62 -3.17 4.07
CA ALA A 27 -4.42 -2.60 3.45
C ALA A 27 -4.17 -1.15 3.90
N VAL A 28 -5.19 -0.29 3.83
CA VAL A 28 -5.09 1.11 4.30
C VAL A 28 -4.76 1.17 5.79
N PHE A 29 -5.40 0.34 6.61
CA PHE A 29 -5.13 0.28 8.04
C PHE A 29 -3.68 -0.14 8.32
N SER A 30 -3.17 -1.13 7.59
CA SER A 30 -1.77 -1.57 7.68
C SER A 30 -0.78 -0.44 7.36
N VAL A 31 -1.01 0.32 6.28
CA VAL A 31 -0.17 1.46 5.88
C VAL A 31 -0.17 2.55 6.95
N VAL A 32 -1.34 2.89 7.49
CA VAL A 32 -1.45 3.89 8.57
C VAL A 32 -0.71 3.41 9.83
N LEU A 33 -0.87 2.14 10.21
CA LEU A 33 -0.19 1.57 11.37
C LEU A 33 1.33 1.56 11.20
N ALA A 34 1.82 1.24 10.00
CA ALA A 34 3.24 1.29 9.65
C ALA A 34 3.80 2.72 9.73
N ALA A 35 3.06 3.72 9.24
CA ALA A 35 3.45 5.13 9.34
C ALA A 35 3.54 5.59 10.80
N ILE A 36 2.57 5.22 11.65
CA ILE A 36 2.59 5.53 13.09
C ILE A 36 3.78 4.87 13.77
N ALA A 37 4.03 3.59 13.48
CA ALA A 37 5.17 2.86 14.04
C ALA A 37 6.51 3.51 13.65
N MET A 38 6.66 3.91 12.39
CA MET A 38 7.86 4.57 11.88
C MET A 38 8.09 5.93 12.57
N VAL A 39 7.06 6.76 12.69
CA VAL A 39 7.14 8.04 13.42
C VAL A 39 7.49 7.79 14.90
N GLY A 40 6.91 6.75 15.53
CA GLY A 40 7.23 6.35 16.89
C GLY A 40 8.68 5.90 17.06
N ILE A 41 9.25 5.17 16.10
CA ILE A 41 10.66 4.77 16.12
C ILE A 41 11.58 5.98 15.91
N CYS A 42 11.26 6.85 14.94
CA CYS A 42 12.04 8.08 14.69
C CYS A 42 12.02 9.06 15.88
N SER A 43 10.91 9.10 16.62
CA SER A 43 10.76 9.87 17.86
C SER A 43 11.80 9.48 18.92
N LEU A 44 12.20 8.21 19.00
CA LEU A 44 13.22 7.74 19.96
C LEU A 44 14.61 8.30 19.66
N PHE A 45 14.90 8.59 18.39
CA PHE A 45 16.19 9.13 17.94
C PHE A 45 16.24 10.68 17.94
N SER A 46 15.22 11.36 18.49
CA SER A 46 15.14 12.82 18.61
C SER A 46 15.20 13.59 17.27
N PHE A 47 14.81 12.97 16.17
CA PHE A 47 14.82 13.57 14.84
C PHE A 47 13.51 14.32 14.55
N TYR A 48 13.26 15.43 15.25
CA TYR A 48 12.05 16.24 15.04
C TYR A 48 12.33 17.46 14.17
N GLY A 49 12.00 17.34 12.88
CA GLY A 49 12.09 18.44 11.90
C GLY A 49 10.71 18.96 11.44
N PRO A 50 10.62 20.15 10.82
CA PRO A 50 9.37 20.71 10.28
C PRO A 50 8.67 19.82 9.23
N VAL A 51 9.44 18.93 8.59
CA VAL A 51 8.96 17.98 7.58
C VAL A 51 8.07 16.86 8.15
N HIS A 52 8.11 16.62 9.46
CA HIS A 52 7.31 15.57 10.12
C HIS A 52 5.81 15.80 10.04
N THR A 53 5.34 17.02 9.77
CA THR A 53 3.91 17.31 9.67
C THR A 53 3.32 16.86 8.32
N MET A 54 4.13 16.82 7.27
CA MET A 54 3.71 16.42 5.91
C MET A 54 4.07 14.97 5.57
N LEU A 55 5.10 14.42 6.23
CA LEU A 55 5.59 13.05 6.03
C LEU A 55 4.49 11.98 6.15
N PRO A 56 3.60 12.00 7.17
CA PRO A 56 2.58 10.95 7.35
C PRO A 56 1.55 10.95 6.21
N LEU A 57 1.19 12.13 5.70
CA LEU A 57 0.26 12.23 4.58
C LEU A 57 0.88 11.69 3.29
N LEU A 58 2.15 11.98 3.06
CA LEU A 58 2.92 11.51 1.92
C LEU A 58 3.11 9.98 1.95
N LEU A 59 3.48 9.42 3.11
CA LEU A 59 3.66 7.99 3.31
C LEU A 59 2.37 7.20 3.07
N VAL A 60 1.23 7.74 3.53
CA VAL A 60 -0.07 7.15 3.25
C VAL A 60 -0.35 7.15 1.75
N ALA A 61 -0.11 8.26 1.05
CA ALA A 61 -0.33 8.36 -0.39
C ALA A 61 0.51 7.35 -1.19
N ILE A 62 1.79 7.18 -0.85
CA ILE A 62 2.68 6.20 -1.47
C ILE A 62 2.21 4.76 -1.17
N GLY A 63 1.91 4.45 0.09
CA GLY A 63 1.53 3.08 0.49
C GLY A 63 0.21 2.60 -0.12
N ILE A 64 -0.67 3.52 -0.51
CA ILE A 64 -1.94 3.18 -1.17
C ILE A 64 -1.73 2.84 -2.65
N ASP A 65 -0.77 3.50 -3.30
CA ASP A 65 -0.39 3.17 -4.68
C ASP A 65 0.09 1.72 -4.77
N ASP A 66 0.97 1.32 -3.85
CA ASP A 66 1.44 -0.07 -3.74
C ASP A 66 0.29 -1.05 -3.44
N ALA A 67 -0.65 -0.68 -2.57
CA ALA A 67 -1.82 -1.50 -2.28
C ALA A 67 -2.71 -1.71 -3.51
N PHE A 68 -2.87 -0.69 -4.37
CA PHE A 68 -3.63 -0.79 -5.60
C PHE A 68 -2.96 -1.74 -6.60
N VAL A 69 -1.63 -1.63 -6.76
CA VAL A 69 -0.84 -2.54 -7.61
C VAL A 69 -1.00 -4.01 -7.19
N ILE A 70 -0.98 -4.30 -5.88
CA ILE A 70 -1.22 -5.66 -5.36
C ILE A 70 -2.61 -6.15 -5.75
N MET A 71 -3.65 -5.31 -5.59
CA MET A 71 -5.02 -5.70 -5.92
C MET A 71 -5.19 -5.99 -7.41
N THR A 72 -4.64 -5.15 -8.28
CA THR A 72 -4.70 -5.36 -9.74
C THR A 72 -3.97 -6.63 -10.15
N ALA A 73 -2.78 -6.90 -9.60
CA ALA A 73 -2.05 -8.13 -9.91
C ALA A 73 -2.77 -9.39 -9.40
N PHE A 74 -3.47 -9.30 -8.27
CA PHE A 74 -4.26 -10.41 -7.75
C PHE A 74 -5.49 -10.71 -8.60
N ASP A 75 -6.08 -9.66 -9.19
CA ASP A 75 -7.21 -9.78 -10.12
C ASP A 75 -6.81 -10.44 -11.42
N ASP A 76 -5.66 -10.07 -11.99
CA ASP A 76 -5.15 -10.70 -13.21
C ASP A 76 -4.94 -12.21 -13.03
N VAL A 77 -4.44 -12.62 -11.86
CA VAL A 77 -4.19 -14.04 -11.53
C VAL A 77 -5.47 -14.80 -11.16
N LYS A 78 -6.57 -14.10 -10.84
CA LYS A 78 -7.86 -14.76 -10.57
C LYS A 78 -8.47 -15.41 -11.82
N THR A 79 -8.14 -14.91 -13.00
CA THR A 79 -8.60 -15.46 -14.29
C THR A 79 -7.99 -16.84 -14.59
N ASP A 80 -6.85 -17.17 -13.96
CA ASP A 80 -6.20 -18.48 -14.02
C ASP A 80 -6.81 -19.45 -12.98
N CYS A 81 -8.01 -19.96 -13.29
CA CYS A 81 -8.78 -20.85 -12.39
C CYS A 81 -8.19 -22.27 -12.19
N LYS A 82 -7.00 -22.58 -12.74
CA LYS A 82 -6.44 -23.94 -12.70
C LYS A 82 -5.58 -24.26 -11.48
N ASN A 83 -5.19 -23.25 -10.69
CA ASN A 83 -4.20 -23.40 -9.62
C ASN A 83 -4.79 -23.15 -8.22
N GLY A 84 -4.24 -23.82 -7.21
CA GLY A 84 -4.62 -23.64 -5.80
C GLY A 84 -4.43 -22.21 -5.28
N VAL A 85 -5.10 -21.87 -4.17
CA VAL A 85 -5.12 -20.50 -3.61
C VAL A 85 -3.70 -19.98 -3.29
N SER A 86 -2.82 -20.80 -2.71
CA SER A 86 -1.43 -20.40 -2.42
C SER A 86 -0.64 -20.05 -3.68
N GLU A 87 -0.77 -20.84 -4.75
CA GLU A 87 -0.08 -20.62 -6.02
C GLU A 87 -0.54 -19.31 -6.66
N ARG A 88 -1.83 -18.98 -6.53
CA ARG A 88 -2.40 -17.71 -7.02
C ARG A 88 -1.86 -16.52 -6.25
N ILE A 89 -1.76 -16.62 -4.92
CA ILE A 89 -1.15 -15.57 -4.09
C ILE A 89 0.33 -15.39 -4.45
N ALA A 90 1.08 -16.48 -4.56
CA ALA A 90 2.51 -16.45 -4.90
C ALA A 90 2.76 -15.79 -6.26
N ARG A 91 1.97 -16.12 -7.30
CA ARG A 91 2.10 -15.51 -8.63
C ARG A 91 1.69 -14.04 -8.65
N GLY A 92 0.59 -13.68 -7.98
CA GLY A 92 0.13 -12.30 -7.86
C GLY A 92 1.18 -11.43 -7.17
N LEU A 93 1.73 -11.93 -6.07
CA LEU A 93 2.76 -11.23 -5.30
C LEU A 93 4.11 -11.19 -6.04
N SER A 94 4.47 -12.23 -6.81
CA SER A 94 5.70 -12.22 -7.62
C SER A 94 5.66 -11.13 -8.70
N ARG A 95 4.51 -10.94 -9.36
CA ARG A 95 4.33 -9.86 -10.34
C ARG A 95 4.29 -8.49 -9.67
N ALA A 96 3.39 -8.27 -8.71
CA ALA A 96 3.26 -6.99 -8.02
C ALA A 96 4.53 -6.60 -7.26
N GLY A 97 5.15 -7.56 -6.58
CA GLY A 97 6.32 -7.34 -5.74
C GLY A 97 7.53 -6.83 -6.50
N SER A 98 7.73 -7.25 -7.75
CA SER A 98 8.81 -6.72 -8.58
C SER A 98 8.66 -5.21 -8.85
N ALA A 99 7.44 -4.76 -9.18
CA ALA A 99 7.15 -3.34 -9.39
C ALA A 99 7.24 -2.54 -8.09
N ILE A 100 6.64 -3.03 -7.01
CA ILE A 100 6.65 -2.37 -5.70
C ILE A 100 8.06 -2.20 -5.16
N THR A 101 8.94 -3.18 -5.36
CA THR A 101 10.35 -3.09 -4.92
C THR A 101 11.09 -1.96 -5.63
N ILE A 102 10.86 -1.79 -6.93
CA ILE A 102 11.48 -0.71 -7.71
C ILE A 102 10.95 0.65 -7.25
N THR A 103 9.62 0.77 -7.07
CA THR A 103 9.01 2.00 -6.57
C THR A 103 9.50 2.35 -5.17
N SER A 104 9.56 1.36 -4.26
CA SER A 104 10.06 1.54 -2.90
C SER A 104 11.53 1.94 -2.86
N PHE A 105 12.38 1.31 -3.69
CA PHE A 105 13.79 1.65 -3.79
C PHE A 105 13.99 3.07 -4.31
N THR A 106 13.23 3.45 -5.33
CA THR A 106 13.26 4.80 -5.90
C THR A 106 12.79 5.84 -4.87
N ASN A 107 11.72 5.54 -4.11
CA ASN A 107 11.24 6.40 -3.03
C ASN A 107 12.27 6.56 -1.92
N ALA A 108 12.93 5.47 -1.50
CA ALA A 108 14.00 5.53 -0.51
C ALA A 108 15.16 6.42 -0.98
N PHE A 109 15.58 6.29 -2.24
CA PHE A 109 16.61 7.16 -2.82
C PHE A 109 16.17 8.62 -2.91
N ALA A 110 14.92 8.88 -3.29
CA ALA A 110 14.36 10.22 -3.36
C ALA A 110 14.34 10.90 -1.98
N PHE A 111 13.91 10.19 -0.93
CA PHE A 111 13.93 10.69 0.45
C PHE A 111 15.32 10.79 1.06
N PHE A 112 16.29 10.03 0.56
CA PHE A 112 17.67 10.12 1.02
C PHE A 112 18.39 11.33 0.41
N MET A 113 18.10 11.66 -0.85
CA MET A 113 18.69 12.82 -1.53
C MET A 113 17.99 14.15 -1.23
N GLY A 114 16.68 14.13 -0.98
CA GLY A 114 15.88 15.31 -0.66
C GLY A 114 15.86 15.62 0.83
#